data_AF-A0A7V8Y8D0-F1
#
_entry.id   AF-A0A7V8Y8D0-F1
#
_cell.length_a   1.000
_cell.length_b   1.000
_cell.length_c   1.000
_cell.angle_alpha   90.00
_cell.angle_beta   90.00
_cell.angle_gamma   90.00
#
_symmetry.space_group_name_H-M   'P 1'
#
loop_
_entity.id
_entity.type
_entity.pdbx_description
1 polymer ?
#
loop_
_entity_poly.entity_id
_entity_poly.type
_entity_poly.pdbx_seq_one_letter_code
_entity_poly.pdbx_strand_id
1 'polypeptide(L)'
;NSPFWLGVDTGYASFRTEIARRWPLSDVPQYFLSRAHYEDLVRDLVATRSIEDASQIYWDLRPSDNYHTLEFRTTDVCLSVDEAVMITGLTRALARMGCAELEADVQPLEVRPELMLAAKWRASRFGLDEELIDIESRTSAPAAEVVGKLLSFVRPALEDAGEWEEISGLIGQTLGRGTGAARQRRAYERAGRLEDVVDLVLAETAAGVT
;
A
#
# COMPACT_ATOMS: atom_id res chain seq x y z
N ASN A 1 1.60 -9.57 -0.77
CA ASN A 1 2.02 -10.76 0.01
C ASN A 1 0.87 -11.73 0.26
N SER A 2 -0.06 -11.88 -0.69
CA SER A 2 -1.16 -12.84 -0.57
C SER A 2 -1.48 -13.49 -1.94
N PRO A 3 -0.49 -14.18 -2.57
CA PRO A 3 -0.69 -14.73 -3.90
C PRO A 3 -1.60 -15.96 -3.94
N PHE A 4 -1.70 -16.71 -2.85
CA PHE A 4 -2.53 -17.92 -2.76
C PHE A 4 -3.82 -17.68 -1.97
N TRP A 5 -4.91 -18.29 -2.41
CA TRP A 5 -6.19 -18.31 -1.68
C TRP A 5 -6.84 -19.68 -1.83
N LEU A 6 -7.22 -20.30 -0.70
CA LEU A 6 -7.79 -21.65 -0.64
C LEU A 6 -6.95 -22.69 -1.43
N GLY A 7 -5.63 -22.55 -1.34
CA GLY A 7 -4.66 -23.44 -1.97
C GLY A 7 -4.41 -23.21 -3.47
N VAL A 8 -4.97 -22.14 -4.04
CA VAL A 8 -4.83 -21.83 -5.48
C VAL A 8 -4.04 -20.54 -5.66
N ASP A 9 -3.09 -20.51 -6.60
CA ASP A 9 -2.48 -19.24 -7.04
C ASP A 9 -3.55 -18.40 -7.73
N THR A 10 -3.84 -17.25 -7.14
CA THR A 10 -4.89 -16.34 -7.58
C THR A 10 -4.48 -15.51 -8.80
N GLY A 11 -3.18 -15.52 -9.13
CA GLY A 11 -2.56 -14.59 -10.06
C GLY A 11 -2.28 -13.21 -9.45
N TYR A 12 -2.84 -12.84 -8.29
CA TYR A 12 -2.59 -11.53 -7.69
C TYR A 12 -1.32 -11.52 -6.83
N ALA A 13 -0.56 -10.43 -6.80
CA ALA A 13 0.48 -10.25 -5.78
C ALA A 13 -0.12 -9.96 -4.39
N SER A 14 -1.29 -9.32 -4.38
CA SER A 14 -2.10 -9.00 -3.21
C SER A 14 -3.56 -9.38 -3.46
N PHE A 15 -3.94 -10.63 -3.20
CA PHE A 15 -5.33 -11.06 -3.32
C PHE A 15 -6.22 -10.51 -2.20
N ARG A 16 -5.64 -10.14 -1.05
CA ARG A 16 -6.35 -9.42 0.03
C ARG A 16 -7.06 -8.19 -0.51
N THR A 17 -6.44 -7.46 -1.44
CA THR A 17 -7.03 -6.27 -2.06
C THR A 17 -8.36 -6.60 -2.75
N GLU A 18 -8.44 -7.73 -3.46
CA GLU A 18 -9.66 -8.15 -4.16
C GLU A 18 -10.74 -8.66 -3.20
N ILE A 19 -10.35 -9.27 -2.07
CA ILE A 19 -11.29 -9.64 -1.02
C ILE A 19 -11.87 -8.36 -0.38
N ALA A 20 -11.01 -7.39 -0.02
CA ALA A 20 -11.39 -6.17 0.67
C ALA A 20 -12.39 -5.31 -0.12
N ARG A 21 -12.29 -5.28 -1.45
CA ARG A 21 -13.21 -4.54 -2.35
C ARG A 21 -14.69 -4.90 -2.20
N ARG A 22 -15.03 -6.04 -1.60
CA ARG A 22 -16.44 -6.45 -1.42
C ARG A 22 -17.13 -5.76 -0.23
N TRP A 23 -16.37 -5.06 0.60
CA TRP A 23 -16.90 -4.37 1.77
C TRP A 23 -17.44 -3.00 1.33
N PRO A 24 -18.57 -2.55 1.90
CA PRO A 24 -19.12 -1.24 1.58
C PRO A 24 -18.09 -0.16 1.92
N LEU A 25 -17.99 0.88 1.07
CA LEU A 25 -17.06 1.99 1.27
C LEU A 25 -15.61 1.54 1.47
N SER A 26 -15.24 0.44 0.82
CA SER A 26 -13.84 0.04 0.69
C SER A 26 -13.16 0.81 -0.45
N ASP A 27 -11.86 0.57 -0.61
CA ASP A 27 -11.04 1.10 -1.69
C ASP A 27 -10.42 2.48 -1.42
N VAL A 28 -9.89 3.12 -2.45
CA VAL A 28 -9.24 4.43 -2.35
C VAL A 28 -10.25 5.48 -1.85
N PRO A 29 -9.90 6.29 -0.83
CA PRO A 29 -10.78 7.34 -0.34
C PRO A 29 -11.09 8.38 -1.44
N GLN A 30 -12.23 9.03 -1.30
CA GLN A 30 -12.60 10.16 -2.17
C GLN A 30 -11.73 11.38 -1.87
N TYR A 31 -11.74 12.35 -2.79
CA TYR A 31 -11.10 13.64 -2.56
C TYR A 31 -11.92 14.49 -1.57
N PHE A 32 -11.28 14.99 -0.52
CA PHE A 32 -11.91 15.85 0.49
C PHE A 32 -11.28 17.24 0.50
N LEU A 33 -12.14 18.25 0.57
CA LEU A 33 -11.75 19.67 0.62
C LEU A 33 -11.41 20.14 2.04
N SER A 34 -11.96 19.46 3.04
CA SER A 34 -11.79 19.80 4.44
C SER A 34 -12.23 18.64 5.32
N ARG A 35 -11.86 18.73 6.61
CA ARG A 35 -12.38 17.86 7.66
C ARG A 35 -13.91 17.89 7.74
N ALA A 36 -14.52 19.07 7.59
CA ALA A 36 -15.98 19.21 7.61
C ALA A 36 -16.64 18.46 6.44
N HIS A 37 -16.07 18.54 5.23
CA HIS A 37 -16.58 17.79 4.07
C HIS A 37 -16.57 16.26 4.34
N TYR A 38 -15.53 15.75 4.99
CA TYR A 38 -15.49 14.34 5.42
C TYR A 38 -16.57 14.02 6.48
N GLU A 39 -16.71 14.86 7.50
CA GLU A 39 -17.71 14.66 8.57
C GLU A 39 -19.15 14.73 8.04
N ASP A 40 -19.41 15.58 7.05
CA ASP A 40 -20.71 15.69 6.38
C ASP A 40 -21.08 14.37 5.68
N LEU A 41 -20.14 13.79 4.92
CA LEU A 41 -20.31 12.49 4.28
C LEU A 41 -20.60 11.38 5.31
N VAL A 42 -19.85 11.36 6.43
CA VAL A 42 -20.09 10.38 7.51
C VAL A 42 -21.50 10.53 8.06
N ARG A 43 -21.96 11.76 8.33
CA ARG A 43 -23.32 12.01 8.85
C ARG A 43 -24.39 11.53 7.87
N ASP A 44 -24.21 11.77 6.57
CA ASP A 44 -25.14 11.32 5.54
C ASP A 44 -25.21 9.78 5.49
N LEU A 45 -24.07 9.09 5.54
CA LEU A 45 -24.01 7.63 5.51
C LEU A 45 -24.64 6.97 6.75
N VAL A 46 -24.49 7.60 7.92
CA VAL A 46 -25.17 7.18 9.15
C VAL A 46 -26.67 7.45 9.06
N ALA A 47 -27.07 8.61 8.54
CA ALA A 47 -28.48 8.97 8.38
C ALA A 47 -29.22 8.00 7.44
N THR A 48 -28.56 7.50 6.39
CA THR A 48 -29.12 6.45 5.51
C THR A 48 -29.08 5.06 6.12
N ARG A 49 -28.48 4.89 7.31
CA ARG A 49 -28.26 3.60 7.99
C ARG A 49 -27.39 2.63 7.18
N SER A 50 -26.50 3.17 6.34
CA SER A 50 -25.55 2.36 5.56
C SER A 50 -24.37 1.92 6.42
N ILE A 51 -24.02 2.72 7.42
CA ILE A 51 -23.01 2.44 8.44
C ILE A 51 -23.51 2.91 9.81
N GLU A 52 -22.96 2.31 10.87
CA GLU A 52 -23.22 2.74 12.26
C GLU A 52 -22.43 4.01 12.62
N ASP A 53 -21.17 4.05 12.20
CA ASP A 53 -20.24 5.17 12.38
C ASP A 53 -19.07 5.07 11.37
N ALA A 54 -18.14 6.02 11.46
CA ALA A 54 -16.97 6.11 10.57
C ALA A 54 -16.03 4.89 10.65
N SER A 55 -16.10 4.06 11.70
CA SER A 55 -15.24 2.88 11.85
C SER A 55 -15.54 1.81 10.81
N GLN A 56 -16.76 1.84 10.25
CA GLN A 56 -17.22 0.98 9.16
C GLN A 56 -16.90 1.53 7.75
N ILE A 57 -16.06 2.57 7.65
CA ILE A 57 -15.46 3.01 6.38
C ILE A 57 -14.17 2.22 6.15
N TYR A 58 -14.14 1.39 5.11
CA TYR A 58 -13.05 0.44 4.84
C TYR A 58 -12.02 0.97 3.83
N TRP A 59 -11.80 2.29 3.79
CA TRP A 59 -10.83 2.90 2.88
C TRP A 59 -9.39 2.48 3.19
N ASP A 60 -8.57 2.54 2.14
CA ASP A 60 -7.13 2.30 2.18
C ASP A 60 -6.37 3.31 3.05
N LEU A 61 -6.89 4.53 3.16
CA LEU A 61 -6.38 5.60 4.00
C LEU A 61 -7.57 6.35 4.60
N ARG A 62 -7.58 6.52 5.92
CA ARG A 62 -8.67 7.23 6.61
C ARG A 62 -8.19 7.94 7.88
N PRO A 63 -8.89 8.98 8.33
CA PRO A 63 -8.77 9.45 9.71
C PRO A 63 -9.09 8.33 10.70
N SER A 64 -8.34 8.26 11.80
CA SER A 64 -8.71 7.39 12.91
C SER A 64 -9.85 8.01 13.72
N ASP A 65 -10.78 7.18 14.18
CA ASP A 65 -11.88 7.62 15.06
C ASP A 65 -11.41 7.82 16.51
N ASN A 66 -10.40 7.05 16.92
CA ASN A 66 -9.93 7.00 18.31
C ASN A 66 -8.65 7.79 18.55
N TYR A 67 -7.92 8.14 17.48
CA TYR A 67 -6.62 8.79 17.55
C TYR A 67 -6.54 9.97 16.58
N HIS A 68 -5.71 10.96 16.90
CA HIS A 68 -5.43 12.09 15.99
C HIS A 68 -4.40 11.68 14.92
N THR A 69 -4.70 10.63 14.17
CA THR A 69 -3.80 10.03 13.17
C THR A 69 -4.53 9.74 11.87
N LEU A 70 -3.74 9.53 10.80
CA LEU A 70 -4.19 8.91 9.56
C LEU A 70 -3.77 7.44 9.57
N GLU A 71 -4.72 6.55 9.32
CA GLU A 71 -4.52 5.10 9.27
C GLU A 71 -4.27 4.65 7.83
N PHE A 72 -3.08 4.15 7.53
CA PHE A 72 -2.74 3.48 6.28
C PHE A 72 -3.08 2.00 6.38
N ARG A 73 -3.93 1.50 5.48
CA ARG A 73 -4.57 0.17 5.57
C ARG A 73 -4.45 -0.66 4.28
N THR A 74 -3.72 -0.15 3.29
CA THR A 74 -3.56 -0.76 1.97
C THR A 74 -2.76 -2.07 2.00
N THR A 75 -1.83 -2.22 2.93
CA THR A 75 -0.79 -3.26 2.86
C THR A 75 -1.28 -4.64 3.32
N ASP A 76 -0.65 -5.68 2.75
CA ASP A 76 -0.64 -7.02 3.33
C ASP A 76 0.34 -7.08 4.50
N VAL A 77 0.25 -8.14 5.31
CA VAL A 77 1.28 -8.45 6.31
C VAL A 77 2.64 -8.68 5.61
N CYS A 78 3.68 -8.06 6.15
CA CYS A 78 5.06 -8.21 5.68
C CYS A 78 5.64 -9.57 6.08
N LEU A 79 6.56 -10.12 5.28
CA LEU A 79 7.17 -11.42 5.60
C LEU A 79 8.38 -11.29 6.54
N SER A 80 8.91 -10.08 6.69
CA SER A 80 10.10 -9.77 7.49
C SER A 80 9.94 -8.44 8.22
N VAL A 81 10.71 -8.26 9.30
CA VAL A 81 10.78 -7.00 10.05
C VAL A 81 11.29 -5.86 9.16
N ASP A 82 12.31 -6.12 8.35
CA ASP A 82 12.88 -5.18 7.38
C ASP A 82 11.82 -4.64 6.41
N GLU A 83 10.96 -5.50 5.86
CA GLU A 83 9.85 -5.04 5.01
C GLU A 83 8.84 -4.20 5.79
N ALA A 84 8.58 -4.52 7.07
CA ALA A 84 7.71 -3.72 7.91
C ALA A 84 8.33 -2.34 8.23
N VAL A 85 9.63 -2.28 8.51
CA VAL A 85 10.39 -1.03 8.71
C VAL A 85 10.35 -0.18 7.43
N MET A 86 10.61 -0.80 6.28
CA MET A 86 10.54 -0.16 4.97
C MET A 86 9.19 0.51 4.71
N ILE A 87 8.09 -0.24 4.91
CA ILE A 87 6.73 0.29 4.73
C ILE A 87 6.43 1.39 5.75
N THR A 88 6.87 1.23 7.00
CA THR A 88 6.66 2.24 8.06
C THR A 88 7.38 3.55 7.74
N GLY A 89 8.65 3.49 7.31
CA GLY A 89 9.42 4.65 6.89
C GLY A 89 8.79 5.35 5.68
N LEU A 90 8.36 4.59 4.67
CA LEU A 90 7.62 5.13 3.51
C LEU A 90 6.32 5.83 3.92
N THR A 91 5.48 5.19 4.76
CA THR A 91 4.24 5.78 5.26
C THR A 91 4.49 7.09 6.00
N ARG A 92 5.50 7.10 6.87
CA ARG A 92 5.86 8.31 7.63
C ARG A 92 6.38 9.42 6.73
N ALA A 93 7.22 9.09 5.76
CA ALA A 93 7.77 10.06 4.83
C ALA A 93 6.69 10.64 3.91
N LEU A 94 5.75 9.82 3.43
CA LEU A 94 4.57 10.28 2.69
C LEU A 94 3.72 11.25 3.50
N ALA A 95 3.43 10.93 4.77
CA ALA A 95 2.67 11.83 5.64
C ALA A 95 3.40 13.18 5.84
N ARG A 96 4.73 13.15 6.07
CA ARG A 96 5.54 14.36 6.20
C ARG A 96 5.55 15.20 4.92
N MET A 97 5.73 14.57 3.76
CA MET A 97 5.71 15.28 2.48
C MET A 97 4.34 15.90 2.21
N GLY A 98 3.24 15.20 2.51
CA GLY A 98 1.90 15.77 2.39
C GLY A 98 1.68 17.00 3.29
N CYS A 99 2.20 16.98 4.52
CA CYS A 99 2.20 18.16 5.39
C CYS A 99 3.06 19.30 4.82
N ALA A 100 4.25 19.00 4.31
CA ALA A 100 5.15 20.01 3.73
C ALA A 100 4.56 20.67 2.47
N GLU A 101 3.90 19.89 1.60
CA GLU A 101 3.18 20.42 0.43
C GLU A 101 2.03 21.34 0.85
N LEU A 102 1.27 20.96 1.89
CA LEU A 102 0.19 21.78 2.43
C LEU A 102 0.73 23.11 3.00
N GLU A 103 1.82 23.08 3.76
CA GLU A 103 2.47 24.27 4.31
C GLU A 103 3.03 25.19 3.22
N ALA A 104 3.43 24.62 2.09
CA ALA A 104 3.94 25.33 0.92
C ALA A 104 2.83 25.77 -0.07
N ASP A 105 1.55 25.55 0.26
CA ASP A 105 0.38 25.81 -0.60
C ASP A 105 0.47 25.12 -1.99
N VAL A 106 1.13 23.97 -2.03
CA VAL A 106 1.19 23.11 -3.22
C VAL A 106 -0.17 22.44 -3.38
N GLN A 107 -0.81 22.67 -4.53
CA GLN A 107 -2.09 22.05 -4.83
C GLN A 107 -1.89 20.57 -5.18
N PRO A 108 -2.69 19.66 -4.61
CA PRO A 108 -2.59 18.25 -4.92
C PRO A 108 -2.93 18.00 -6.39
N LEU A 109 -2.30 16.98 -6.98
CA LEU A 109 -2.61 16.55 -8.33
C LEU A 109 -4.08 16.09 -8.41
N GLU A 110 -4.85 16.68 -9.31
CA GLU A 110 -6.20 16.21 -9.59
C GLU A 110 -6.12 14.91 -10.41
N VAL A 111 -6.48 13.80 -9.76
CA VAL A 111 -6.46 12.46 -10.37
C VAL A 111 -7.89 11.98 -10.57
N ARG A 112 -8.17 11.47 -11.77
CA ARG A 112 -9.44 10.80 -12.06
C ARG A 112 -9.59 9.56 -11.18
N PRO A 113 -10.70 9.38 -10.45
CA PRO A 113 -10.91 8.22 -9.59
C PRO A 113 -10.70 6.87 -10.31
N GLU A 114 -11.12 6.78 -11.57
CA GLU A 114 -10.98 5.56 -12.38
C GLU A 114 -9.51 5.20 -12.63
N LEU A 115 -8.65 6.22 -12.80
CA LEU A 115 -7.22 6.00 -12.99
C LEU A 115 -6.56 5.49 -11.71
N MET A 116 -6.96 6.03 -10.56
CA MET A 116 -6.46 5.61 -9.26
C MET A 116 -6.88 4.17 -8.91
N LEU A 117 -8.14 3.81 -9.20
CA LEU A 117 -8.63 2.44 -9.05
C LEU A 117 -7.90 1.45 -9.98
N ALA A 118 -7.61 1.85 -11.22
CA ALA A 118 -6.83 1.06 -12.17
C ALA A 118 -5.37 0.89 -11.72
N ALA A 119 -4.75 1.94 -11.20
CA ALA A 119 -3.38 1.89 -10.69
C ALA A 119 -3.26 0.92 -9.52
N LYS A 120 -4.20 1.02 -8.55
CA LYS A 120 -4.28 0.08 -7.43
C LYS A 120 -4.51 -1.36 -7.88
N TRP A 121 -5.42 -1.58 -8.84
CA TRP A 121 -5.66 -2.93 -9.38
C TRP A 121 -4.41 -3.51 -10.05
N ARG A 122 -3.69 -2.71 -10.85
CA ARG A 122 -2.43 -3.17 -11.47
C ARG A 122 -1.39 -3.51 -10.40
N ALA A 123 -1.24 -2.67 -9.38
CA ALA A 123 -0.33 -2.94 -8.27
C ALA A 123 -0.73 -4.21 -7.49
N SER A 124 -2.02 -4.45 -7.24
CA SER A 124 -2.47 -5.66 -6.56
C SER A 124 -2.29 -6.92 -7.41
N ARG A 125 -2.47 -6.82 -8.74
CA ARG A 125 -2.37 -7.95 -9.66
C ARG A 125 -0.93 -8.33 -9.95
N PHE A 126 -0.08 -7.36 -10.26
CA PHE A 126 1.26 -7.61 -10.81
C PHE A 126 2.38 -7.31 -9.82
N GLY A 127 2.11 -6.63 -8.71
CA GLY A 127 3.14 -6.25 -7.75
C GLY A 127 4.22 -5.39 -8.41
N LEU A 128 5.48 -5.81 -8.28
CA LEU A 128 6.64 -5.14 -8.88
C LEU A 128 7.19 -5.88 -10.10
N ASP A 129 6.52 -6.94 -10.55
CA ASP A 129 7.04 -7.83 -11.62
C ASP A 129 6.68 -7.31 -13.03
N GLU A 130 5.75 -6.37 -13.15
CA GLU A 130 5.35 -5.76 -14.44
C GLU A 130 5.28 -4.22 -14.35
N GLU A 131 4.60 -3.59 -15.31
CA GLU A 131 4.40 -2.14 -15.35
C GLU A 131 3.30 -1.68 -14.38
N LEU A 132 3.56 -0.56 -13.72
CA LEU A 132 2.58 0.18 -12.94
C LEU A 132 2.08 1.40 -13.73
N ILE A 133 1.00 2.02 -13.25
CA ILE A 133 0.53 3.29 -13.80
C ILE A 133 1.31 4.41 -13.12
N ASP A 134 1.99 5.21 -13.92
CA ASP A 134 2.48 6.51 -13.50
C ASP A 134 1.32 7.52 -13.59
N ILE A 135 0.89 8.02 -12.44
CA ILE A 135 -0.28 8.89 -12.31
C ILE A 135 -0.01 10.28 -12.89
N GLU A 136 1.23 10.77 -12.83
CA GLU A 136 1.59 12.09 -13.34
C GLU A 136 1.60 12.11 -14.87
N SER A 137 2.29 11.15 -15.49
CA SER A 137 2.35 11.04 -16.95
C SER A 137 1.10 10.42 -17.56
N ARG A 138 0.30 9.71 -16.76
CA ARG A 138 -0.88 8.92 -17.16
C ARG A 138 -0.53 7.81 -18.16
N THR A 139 0.66 7.23 -18.02
CA THR A 139 1.15 6.11 -18.84
C THR A 139 1.53 4.92 -17.97
N SER A 140 1.66 3.74 -18.58
CA SER A 140 2.36 2.63 -17.93
C SER A 140 3.86 2.91 -17.90
N ALA A 141 4.54 2.47 -16.84
CA ALA A 141 5.98 2.48 -16.72
C ALA A 141 6.45 1.27 -15.88
N PRO A 142 7.69 0.78 -16.06
CA PRO A 142 8.24 -0.27 -15.22
C PRO A 142 8.10 0.05 -13.73
N ALA A 143 7.72 -0.94 -12.91
CA ALA A 143 7.49 -0.71 -11.48
C ALA A 143 8.68 -0.03 -10.77
N ALA A 144 9.92 -0.39 -11.15
CA ALA A 144 11.12 0.21 -10.61
C ALA A 144 11.23 1.73 -10.88
N GLU A 145 10.78 2.19 -12.05
CA GLU A 145 10.78 3.62 -12.38
C GLU A 145 9.73 4.38 -11.56
N VAL A 146 8.52 3.81 -11.42
CA VAL A 146 7.45 4.40 -10.61
C VAL A 146 7.86 4.46 -9.13
N VAL A 147 8.48 3.41 -8.61
CA VAL A 147 9.06 3.39 -7.26
C VAL A 147 10.21 4.40 -7.11
N GLY A 148 11.04 4.58 -8.14
CA GLY A 148 12.10 5.57 -8.16
C GLY A 148 11.57 7.01 -8.06
N LYS A 149 10.44 7.30 -8.71
CA LYS A 149 9.74 8.60 -8.58
C LYS A 149 9.21 8.81 -7.17
N LEU A 150 8.56 7.79 -6.60
CA LEU A 150 8.10 7.82 -5.20
C LEU A 150 9.29 8.09 -4.26
N LEU A 151 10.41 7.39 -4.42
CA LEU A 151 11.62 7.60 -3.64
C LEU A 151 12.16 9.02 -3.77
N SER A 152 12.17 9.58 -4.98
CA SER A 152 12.60 10.96 -5.22
C SER A 152 11.71 11.96 -4.50
N PHE A 153 10.39 11.72 -4.49
CA PHE A 153 9.41 12.55 -3.79
C PHE A 153 9.60 12.52 -2.26
N VAL A 154 9.77 11.33 -1.67
CA VAL A 154 9.87 11.20 -0.20
C VAL A 154 11.28 11.43 0.36
N ARG A 155 12.28 11.58 -0.50
CA ARG A 155 13.68 11.74 -0.10
C ARG A 155 13.92 12.83 0.94
N PRO A 156 13.40 14.07 0.80
CA PRO A 156 13.65 15.12 1.79
C PRO A 156 13.18 14.73 3.20
N ALA A 157 12.00 14.10 3.31
CA ALA A 157 11.47 13.65 4.59
C ALA A 157 12.25 12.48 5.22
N LEU A 158 12.83 11.62 4.38
CA LEU A 158 13.70 10.53 4.84
C LEU A 158 15.08 11.03 5.27
N GLU A 159 15.67 11.99 4.54
CA GLU A 159 16.94 12.62 4.90
C GLU A 159 16.84 13.42 6.21
N ASP A 160 15.78 14.21 6.38
CA ASP A 160 15.50 14.94 7.64
C ASP A 160 15.41 14.01 8.84
N ALA A 161 14.86 12.81 8.65
CA ALA A 161 14.76 11.82 9.71
C ALA A 161 15.98 10.91 9.87
N GLY A 162 17.00 11.05 9.02
CA GLY A 162 18.19 10.19 9.02
C GLY A 162 17.94 8.75 8.55
N GLU A 163 16.84 8.50 7.83
CA GLU A 163 16.38 7.16 7.41
C GLU A 163 16.61 6.86 5.92
N TRP A 164 17.13 7.82 5.15
CA TRP A 164 17.27 7.68 3.69
C TRP A 164 18.01 6.40 3.27
N GLU A 165 19.20 6.15 3.83
CA GLU A 165 20.02 5.01 3.46
C GLU A 165 19.35 3.67 3.82
N GLU A 166 18.71 3.59 4.99
CA GLU A 166 18.01 2.37 5.43
C GLU A 166 16.81 2.08 4.53
N ILE A 167 15.90 3.04 4.37
CA ILE A 167 14.64 2.82 3.65
C ILE A 167 14.90 2.63 2.15
N SER A 168 15.77 3.44 1.53
CA SER A 168 16.12 3.27 0.11
C SER A 168 16.88 1.97 -0.13
N GLY A 169 17.74 1.55 0.80
CA GLY A 169 18.42 0.26 0.75
C GLY A 169 17.46 -0.92 0.78
N LEU A 170 16.47 -0.89 1.68
CA LEU A 170 15.45 -1.93 1.80
C LEU A 170 14.55 -2.03 0.55
N ILE A 171 14.23 -0.88 -0.05
CA ILE A 171 13.49 -0.83 -1.34
C ILE A 171 14.33 -1.42 -2.46
N GLY A 172 15.61 -1.05 -2.56
CA GLY A 172 16.55 -1.61 -3.53
C GLY A 172 16.68 -3.13 -3.40
N GLN A 173 16.79 -3.64 -2.18
CA GLN A 173 16.79 -5.08 -1.92
C GLN A 173 15.48 -5.75 -2.37
N THR A 174 14.33 -5.12 -2.12
CA THR A 174 13.01 -5.63 -2.52
C THR A 174 12.84 -5.66 -4.03
N LEU A 175 13.31 -4.63 -4.75
CA LEU A 175 13.35 -4.60 -6.22
C LEU A 175 14.28 -5.68 -6.78
N GLY A 176 15.44 -5.91 -6.15
CA GLY A 176 16.42 -6.90 -6.61
C GLY A 176 16.02 -8.36 -6.32
N ARG A 177 15.47 -8.63 -5.14
CA ARG A 177 15.07 -10.00 -4.72
C ARG A 177 13.62 -10.33 -5.04
N GLY A 178 12.81 -9.36 -5.44
CA GLY A 178 11.38 -9.49 -5.64
C GLY A 178 10.55 -9.43 -4.35
N THR A 179 9.25 -9.14 -4.51
CA THR A 179 8.29 -9.01 -3.41
C THR A 179 8.08 -10.32 -2.65
N GLY A 180 7.48 -10.26 -1.45
CA GLY A 180 7.11 -11.46 -0.70
C GLY A 180 6.17 -12.38 -1.49
N ALA A 181 5.27 -11.83 -2.32
CA ALA A 181 4.43 -12.63 -3.21
C ALA A 181 5.25 -13.36 -4.29
N ALA A 182 6.22 -12.68 -4.91
CA ALA A 182 7.11 -13.30 -5.89
C ALA A 182 7.98 -14.41 -5.26
N ARG A 183 8.48 -14.18 -4.03
CA ARG A 183 9.23 -15.19 -3.28
C ARG A 183 8.39 -16.42 -2.94
N GLN A 184 7.14 -16.21 -2.50
CA GLN A 184 6.19 -17.30 -2.24
C GLN A 184 5.91 -18.13 -3.50
N ARG A 185 5.68 -17.49 -4.66
CA ARG A 185 5.51 -18.21 -5.94
C ARG A 185 6.73 -19.03 -6.31
N ARG A 186 7.94 -18.46 -6.21
CA ARG A 186 9.18 -19.19 -6.48
C ARG A 186 9.41 -20.36 -5.54
N ALA A 187 8.96 -20.29 -4.29
CA ALA A 187 9.00 -21.45 -3.39
C ALA A 187 8.04 -22.55 -3.86
N TYR A 188 6.80 -22.18 -4.22
CA TYR A 188 5.82 -23.12 -4.75
C TYR A 188 6.28 -23.79 -6.05
N GLU A 189 6.86 -23.04 -7.00
CA GLU A 189 7.31 -23.53 -8.31
C GLU A 189 8.39 -24.62 -8.22
N ARG A 190 9.13 -24.73 -7.10
CA ARG A 190 10.17 -25.74 -6.92
C ARG A 190 9.62 -27.17 -6.91
N ALA A 191 8.45 -27.38 -6.30
CA ALA A 191 7.89 -28.71 -6.15
C ALA A 191 6.35 -28.79 -6.20
N GLY A 192 5.66 -27.67 -6.40
CA GLY A 192 4.20 -27.60 -6.43
C GLY A 192 3.53 -27.85 -5.07
N ARG A 193 4.25 -27.60 -3.97
CA ARG A 193 3.78 -27.84 -2.60
C ARG A 193 3.55 -26.52 -1.86
N LEU A 194 2.38 -26.36 -1.26
CA LEU A 194 2.08 -25.18 -0.44
C LEU A 194 2.84 -25.19 0.88
N GLU A 195 3.26 -26.37 1.34
CA GLU A 195 4.16 -26.54 2.48
C GLU A 195 5.46 -25.77 2.27
N ASP A 196 6.03 -25.79 1.06
CA ASP A 196 7.25 -25.03 0.75
C ASP A 196 7.03 -23.51 0.85
N VAL A 197 5.80 -23.03 0.61
CA VAL A 197 5.41 -21.62 0.80
C VAL A 197 5.29 -21.29 2.28
N VAL A 198 4.67 -22.17 3.06
CA VAL A 198 4.54 -22.01 4.52
C VAL A 198 5.91 -22.01 5.18
N ASP A 199 6.78 -22.95 4.81
CA ASP A 199 8.15 -23.05 5.31
C ASP A 199 8.95 -21.77 5.03
N LEU A 200 8.82 -21.20 3.82
CA LEU A 200 9.41 -19.92 3.48
C LEU A 200 8.90 -18.80 4.39
N VAL A 201 7.58 -18.67 4.55
CA VAL A 201 6.97 -17.61 5.38
C VAL A 201 7.42 -17.72 6.83
N LEU A 202 7.46 -18.94 7.39
CA LEU A 202 7.96 -19.19 8.74
C LEU A 202 9.43 -18.78 8.88
N ALA A 203 10.28 -19.16 7.94
CA ALA A 203 11.70 -18.84 7.97
C ALA A 203 11.95 -17.32 7.89
N GLU A 204 11.28 -16.61 6.98
CA GLU A 204 11.45 -15.15 6.82
C GLU A 204 10.90 -14.38 8.03
N THR A 205 9.79 -14.81 8.61
CA THR A 205 9.21 -14.17 9.80
C THR A 205 10.10 -14.37 11.03
N ALA A 206 10.69 -15.56 11.18
CA ALA A 206 11.56 -15.88 12.31
C ALA A 206 12.92 -15.18 12.25
N ALA A 207 13.46 -14.90 11.05
CA ALA A 207 14.78 -14.31 10.86
C ALA A 207 14.96 -12.93 11.53
N GLY A 208 13.87 -12.18 11.75
CA GLY A 208 13.91 -10.87 12.43
C GLY A 208 13.82 -10.93 13.97
N VAL A 209 13.74 -12.12 14.57
CA VAL A 209 13.56 -12.33 16.02
C VAL A 209 14.81 -12.92 16.69
N THR A 210 15.80 -13.34 15.90
CA THR A 210 17.06 -13.97 16.34
C THR A 210 18.25 -13.06 16.14
#